data_AF-A0A6L2J4B1-F1
#
_entry.id   AF-A0A6L2J4B1-F1
#
_cell.length_a   1.000
_cell.length_b   1.000
_cell.length_c   1.000
_cell.angle_alpha   90.00
_cell.angle_beta   90.00
_cell.angle_gamma   90.00
#
_symmetry.space_group_name_H-M   'P 1'
#
loop_
_entity.id
_entity.type
_entity.pdbx_description
1 polymer ?
#
loop_
_entity_poly.entity_id
_entity_poly.type
_entity_poly.pdbx_seq_one_letter_code
_entity_poly.pdbx_strand_id
1 'polypeptide(L)'
;MIVDSIENRPYVRRMIATPGEPHLSVSVPESFHEQTDEELTENDIKRMDADDQAIQTILLGLPADVYAAVDSCETAKEIWERVRQMMKGLYIGEQEKKAKLFNEWEKFTSTDRESIESYYHCLMQLMNDLKRNKHFPENITANLKFLNNLQPEWKIHVTIVHQTKNLHEADFT
;
A
#
# COMPACT_ATOMS: atom_id res chain seq x y z
N MET A 1 -14.70 -22.17 -5.53
CA MET A 1 -15.49 -21.38 -6.53
C MET A 1 -14.85 -20.03 -6.81
N ILE A 2 -14.94 -19.01 -5.93
CA ILE A 2 -14.37 -17.68 -6.21
C ILE A 2 -12.82 -17.70 -6.19
N VAL A 3 -12.22 -18.33 -5.19
CA VAL A 3 -10.75 -18.47 -5.07
C VAL A 3 -10.17 -19.25 -6.26
N ASP A 4 -10.85 -20.31 -6.70
CA ASP A 4 -10.42 -21.11 -7.85
C ASP A 4 -10.40 -20.29 -9.15
N SER A 5 -11.29 -19.31 -9.34
CA SER A 5 -11.29 -18.46 -10.54
C SER A 5 -10.10 -17.50 -10.54
N ILE A 6 -9.78 -16.93 -9.38
CA ILE A 6 -8.61 -16.06 -9.19
C ILE A 6 -7.29 -16.82 -9.44
N GLU A 7 -7.23 -18.10 -9.04
CA GLU A 7 -6.02 -18.93 -9.20
C GLU A 7 -5.88 -19.55 -10.60
N ASN A 8 -6.97 -20.07 -11.17
CA ASN A 8 -6.93 -20.89 -12.39
C ASN A 8 -7.07 -20.12 -13.72
N ARG A 9 -7.16 -18.79 -13.68
CA ARG A 9 -7.49 -17.86 -14.79
C ARG A 9 -8.89 -18.12 -15.39
N PRO A 10 -9.60 -17.08 -15.88
CA PRO A 10 -10.83 -17.29 -16.62
C PRO A 10 -10.57 -18.12 -17.88
N TYR A 11 -11.64 -18.73 -18.37
CA TYR A 11 -11.62 -19.32 -19.69
C TYR A 11 -11.43 -18.22 -20.75
N VAL A 12 -10.49 -18.42 -21.67
CA VAL A 12 -10.25 -17.54 -22.82
C VAL A 12 -10.73 -18.28 -24.06
N ARG A 13 -11.64 -17.66 -24.84
CA ARG A 13 -12.10 -18.22 -26.12
C ARG A 13 -10.90 -18.54 -27.01
N ARG A 14 -10.88 -19.75 -27.55
CA ARG A 14 -9.78 -20.22 -28.39
C ARG A 14 -10.01 -19.84 -29.85
N MET A 15 -8.93 -19.75 -30.63
CA MET A 15 -9.04 -19.80 -32.08
C MET A 15 -9.25 -21.25 -32.51
N ILE A 16 -10.34 -21.51 -33.22
CA ILE A 16 -10.68 -22.82 -33.79
C ILE A 16 -10.40 -22.79 -35.28
N ALA A 17 -9.73 -23.83 -35.77
CA ALA A 17 -9.56 -24.06 -37.20
C ALA A 17 -10.80 -24.77 -37.75
N THR A 18 -11.42 -24.22 -38.78
CA THR A 18 -12.47 -24.91 -39.53
C THR A 18 -11.78 -25.87 -40.50
N PRO A 19 -12.00 -27.20 -40.42
CA PRO A 19 -11.38 -28.14 -41.35
C PRO A 19 -11.86 -27.86 -42.78
N GLY A 20 -10.92 -27.71 -43.71
CA GLY A 20 -11.25 -27.57 -45.13
C GLY A 20 -11.98 -28.81 -45.65
N GLU A 21 -13.02 -28.62 -46.48
CA GLU A 21 -13.85 -29.71 -46.98
C GLU A 21 -13.01 -30.80 -47.69
N PRO A 22 -13.13 -32.09 -47.31
CA PRO A 22 -12.28 -33.16 -47.85
C PRO A 22 -12.45 -33.48 -49.34
N HIS A 23 -13.48 -32.92 -50.00
CA HIS A 23 -13.95 -33.41 -51.31
C HIS A 23 -13.64 -32.49 -52.51
N LEU A 24 -13.04 -31.32 -52.32
CA LEU A 24 -12.68 -30.42 -53.41
C LEU A 24 -11.20 -30.57 -53.78
N SER A 25 -10.91 -30.70 -55.09
CA SER A 25 -9.56 -30.81 -55.66
C SER A 25 -8.69 -29.55 -55.53
N VAL A 26 -9.19 -28.54 -54.82
CA VAL A 26 -8.53 -27.28 -54.51
C VAL A 26 -8.29 -27.24 -53.00
N SER A 27 -7.03 -27.13 -52.58
CA SER A 27 -6.69 -26.96 -51.17
C SER A 27 -7.25 -25.62 -50.67
N VAL A 28 -8.38 -25.65 -49.98
CA VAL A 28 -8.91 -24.48 -49.26
C VAL A 28 -7.98 -24.24 -48.05
N PRO A 29 -7.44 -23.01 -47.87
CA PRO A 29 -6.65 -22.70 -46.68
C PRO A 29 -7.49 -22.88 -45.41
N GLU A 30 -6.92 -23.49 -44.37
CA GLU A 30 -7.56 -23.55 -43.05
C GLU A 30 -7.90 -22.12 -42.58
N SER A 31 -9.19 -21.86 -42.36
CA SER A 31 -9.65 -20.60 -41.79
C SER A 31 -9.75 -20.74 -40.28
N PHE A 32 -9.24 -19.75 -39.56
CA PHE A 32 -9.38 -19.67 -38.11
C PHE A 32 -10.48 -18.67 -37.75
N HIS A 33 -11.33 -19.05 -36.78
CA HIS A 33 -12.33 -18.17 -36.19
C HIS A 33 -12.27 -18.26 -34.66
N GLU A 34 -12.76 -17.24 -33.96
CA GLU A 34 -12.94 -17.34 -32.51
C GLU A 34 -14.08 -18.30 -32.20
N GLN A 35 -13.86 -19.11 -31.17
CA GLN A 35 -14.84 -20.06 -30.65
C GLN A 35 -16.16 -19.37 -30.33
N THR A 36 -17.24 -19.91 -30.87
CA THR A 36 -18.60 -19.39 -30.69
C THR A 36 -19.24 -19.94 -29.41
N ASP A 37 -20.32 -19.31 -28.94
CA ASP A 37 -21.02 -19.76 -27.72
C ASP A 37 -21.57 -21.19 -27.82
N GLU A 38 -21.86 -21.64 -29.04
CA GLU A 38 -22.35 -22.99 -29.37
C GLU A 38 -21.25 -24.07 -29.24
N GLU A 39 -19.98 -23.66 -29.28
CA GLU A 39 -18.80 -24.53 -29.20
C GLU A 39 -18.15 -24.54 -27.80
N LEU A 40 -18.75 -23.83 -26.84
CA LEU A 40 -18.30 -23.82 -25.45
C LEU A 40 -18.73 -25.10 -24.75
N THR A 41 -17.81 -25.70 -23.98
CA THR A 41 -18.17 -26.83 -23.12
C THR A 41 -18.87 -26.32 -21.86
N GLU A 42 -19.66 -27.18 -21.21
CA GLU A 42 -20.32 -26.85 -19.93
C GLU A 42 -19.31 -26.40 -18.85
N ASN A 43 -18.08 -26.91 -18.91
CA ASN A 43 -17.00 -26.50 -18.01
C ASN A 43 -16.46 -25.10 -18.32
N ASP A 44 -16.43 -24.71 -19.60
CA ASP A 44 -15.97 -23.39 -20.02
C ASP A 44 -16.96 -22.31 -19.56
N ILE A 45 -18.26 -22.57 -19.75
CA ILE A 45 -19.36 -21.71 -19.27
C ILE A 45 -19.28 -21.55 -17.74
N LYS A 46 -19.15 -22.65 -16.99
CA LYS A 46 -19.00 -22.60 -15.52
C LYS A 46 -17.80 -21.78 -15.06
N ARG A 47 -16.70 -21.80 -15.82
CA ARG A 47 -15.51 -21.00 -15.51
C ARG A 47 -15.72 -19.52 -15.80
N MET A 48 -16.42 -19.17 -16.87
CA MET A 48 -16.79 -17.79 -17.19
C MET A 48 -17.72 -17.22 -16.11
N ASP A 49 -18.79 -17.95 -15.76
CA ASP A 49 -19.73 -17.54 -14.70
C ASP A 49 -19.04 -17.35 -13.35
N ALA A 50 -18.09 -18.24 -13.02
CA ALA A 50 -17.32 -18.13 -11.78
C ALA A 50 -16.39 -16.90 -11.78
N ASP A 51 -15.83 -16.53 -12.92
CA ASP A 51 -14.99 -15.33 -13.03
C ASP A 51 -15.83 -14.06 -12.95
N ASP A 52 -16.98 -14.00 -13.62
CA ASP A 52 -17.92 -12.88 -13.53
C ASP A 52 -18.40 -12.68 -12.09
N GLN A 53 -18.77 -13.77 -11.40
CA GLN A 53 -19.11 -13.69 -9.97
C GLN A 53 -17.94 -13.20 -9.12
N ALA A 54 -16.72 -13.62 -9.43
CA ALA A 54 -15.52 -13.18 -8.72
C ALA A 54 -15.24 -11.70 -8.97
N ILE A 55 -15.34 -11.21 -10.21
CA ILE A 55 -15.22 -9.80 -10.58
C ILE A 55 -16.24 -8.97 -9.78
N GLN A 56 -17.52 -9.31 -9.85
CA GLN A 56 -18.57 -8.59 -9.12
C GLN A 56 -18.31 -8.56 -7.61
N THR A 57 -17.91 -9.70 -7.03
CA THR A 57 -17.60 -9.79 -5.60
C THR A 57 -16.41 -8.92 -5.22
N ILE A 58 -15.34 -8.93 -6.00
CA ILE A 58 -14.16 -8.10 -5.76
C ILE A 58 -14.54 -6.63 -5.86
N LEU A 59 -15.19 -6.22 -6.95
CA LEU A 59 -15.59 -4.84 -7.17
C LEU A 59 -16.47 -4.30 -6.04
N LEU A 60 -17.49 -5.05 -5.60
CA LEU A 60 -18.35 -4.65 -4.47
C LEU A 60 -17.59 -4.38 -3.16
N GLY A 61 -16.44 -5.04 -2.96
CA GLY A 61 -15.58 -4.81 -1.80
C GLY A 61 -14.57 -3.67 -1.95
N LEU A 62 -14.40 -3.10 -3.15
CA LEU A 62 -13.43 -2.04 -3.40
C LEU A 62 -14.00 -0.65 -3.08
N PRO A 63 -13.16 0.24 -2.50
CA PRO A 63 -13.53 1.64 -2.35
C PRO A 63 -13.44 2.40 -3.68
N ALA A 64 -14.21 3.48 -3.80
CA ALA A 64 -14.39 4.25 -5.04
C ALA A 64 -13.08 4.73 -5.71
N ASP A 65 -12.07 5.02 -4.91
CA ASP A 65 -10.75 5.51 -5.35
C ASP A 65 -9.87 4.41 -5.99
N VAL A 66 -10.19 3.14 -5.77
CA VAL A 66 -9.45 2.00 -6.37
C VAL A 66 -10.05 1.56 -7.71
N TYR A 67 -11.33 1.85 -7.96
CA TYR A 67 -12.03 1.45 -9.20
C TYR A 67 -11.34 1.95 -10.47
N ALA A 68 -10.94 3.22 -10.50
CA ALA A 68 -10.28 3.81 -11.67
C ALA A 68 -8.92 3.15 -12.00
N ALA A 69 -8.32 2.43 -11.05
CA ALA A 69 -7.03 1.76 -11.27
C ALA A 69 -7.18 0.31 -11.77
N VAL A 70 -8.41 -0.23 -11.76
CA VAL A 70 -8.76 -1.59 -12.20
C VAL A 70 -9.78 -1.60 -13.34
N ASP A 71 -10.12 -0.43 -13.90
CA ASP A 71 -11.14 -0.27 -14.95
C ASP A 71 -10.77 -0.98 -16.27
N SER A 72 -9.47 -1.12 -16.53
CA SER A 72 -8.92 -1.79 -17.70
C SER A 72 -8.66 -3.28 -17.47
N CYS A 73 -8.98 -3.82 -16.28
CA CYS A 73 -8.77 -5.24 -15.99
C CYS A 73 -10.00 -6.04 -16.44
N GLU A 74 -9.77 -7.12 -17.18
CA GLU A 74 -10.85 -7.91 -17.77
C GLU A 74 -11.18 -9.15 -16.94
N THR A 75 -10.28 -9.56 -16.05
CA THR A 75 -10.38 -10.81 -15.30
C THR A 75 -10.34 -10.60 -13.79
N ALA A 76 -11.00 -11.48 -13.02
CA ALA A 76 -10.94 -11.42 -11.56
C ALA A 76 -9.50 -11.48 -11.03
N LYS A 77 -8.64 -12.25 -11.72
CA LYS A 77 -7.22 -12.39 -11.39
C LYS A 77 -6.45 -11.08 -11.57
N GLU A 78 -6.64 -10.40 -12.70
CA GLU A 78 -5.97 -9.12 -12.97
C GLU A 78 -6.38 -8.04 -11.97
N ILE A 79 -7.69 -7.93 -11.70
CA ILE A 79 -8.21 -7.00 -10.70
C ILE A 79 -7.56 -7.30 -9.35
N TRP A 80 -7.53 -8.56 -8.93
CA TRP A 80 -6.96 -8.96 -7.65
C TRP A 80 -5.45 -8.70 -7.56
N GLU A 81 -4.68 -9.01 -8.60
CA GLU A 81 -3.25 -8.76 -8.66
C GLU A 81 -2.95 -7.25 -8.61
N ARG A 82 -3.73 -6.44 -9.33
CA ARG A 82 -3.61 -4.99 -9.35
C ARG A 82 -3.88 -4.37 -7.99
N VAL A 83 -4.98 -4.78 -7.33
CA VAL A 83 -5.31 -4.35 -5.96
C VAL A 83 -4.19 -4.74 -5.00
N ARG A 84 -3.71 -5.98 -5.07
CA ARG A 84 -2.60 -6.46 -4.22
C ARG A 84 -1.33 -5.64 -4.41
N GLN A 85 -1.00 -5.25 -5.66
CA GLN A 85 0.15 -4.39 -5.93
C GLN A 85 -0.04 -2.98 -5.35
N MET A 86 -1.24 -2.40 -5.49
CA MET A 86 -1.55 -1.09 -4.92
C MET A 86 -1.44 -1.09 -3.39
N MET A 87 -2.00 -2.10 -2.73
CA MET A 87 -1.89 -2.25 -1.27
C MET A 87 -0.43 -2.37 -0.81
N LYS A 88 0.40 -3.09 -1.55
CA LYS A 88 1.85 -3.15 -1.29
C LYS A 88 2.52 -1.79 -1.42
N GLY A 89 2.21 -1.03 -2.48
CA GLY A 89 2.76 0.31 -2.70
C GLY A 89 2.36 1.29 -1.60
N LEU A 90 1.09 1.27 -1.18
CA LEU A 90 0.59 2.07 -0.07
C LEU A 90 1.31 1.73 1.24
N TYR A 91 1.46 0.44 1.55
CA TYR A 91 2.17 -0.01 2.74
C TYR A 91 3.65 0.42 2.73
N ILE A 92 4.35 0.25 1.60
CA ILE A 92 5.75 0.69 1.45
C ILE A 92 5.85 2.19 1.69
N GLY A 93 5.01 3.00 1.04
CA GLY A 93 5.02 4.46 1.21
C GLY A 93 4.73 4.90 2.64
N GLU A 94 3.85 4.20 3.35
CA GLU A 94 3.63 4.44 4.79
C GLU A 94 4.86 4.09 5.63
N GLN A 95 5.53 2.98 5.36
CA GLN A 95 6.74 2.60 6.08
C GLN A 95 7.92 3.53 5.79
N GLU A 96 8.08 4.00 4.55
CA GLU A 96 9.10 5.00 4.19
C GLU A 96 8.88 6.32 4.92
N LYS A 97 7.63 6.81 4.99
CA LYS A 97 7.30 8.01 5.78
C LYS A 97 7.67 7.85 7.24
N LYS A 98 7.38 6.67 7.84
CA LYS A 98 7.74 6.36 9.22
C LYS A 98 9.24 6.31 9.43
N ALA A 99 9.96 5.62 8.55
CA ALA A 99 11.42 5.50 8.61
C ALA A 99 12.09 6.87 8.51
N LYS A 100 11.59 7.75 7.64
CA LYS A 100 12.09 9.12 7.50
C LYS A 100 11.93 9.92 8.78
N LEU A 101 10.74 9.93 9.38
CA LEU A 101 10.47 10.62 10.65
C LEU A 101 11.32 10.05 11.79
N PHE A 102 11.51 8.74 11.84
CA PHE A 102 12.33 8.10 12.84
C PHE A 102 13.82 8.49 12.71
N ASN A 103 14.34 8.57 11.48
CA ASN A 103 15.70 9.03 11.23
C ASN A 103 15.86 10.53 11.56
N GLU A 104 14.86 11.38 11.30
CA GLU A 104 14.84 12.77 11.74
C GLU A 104 14.85 12.87 13.28
N TRP A 105 14.05 12.05 13.97
CA TRP A 105 14.06 11.93 15.42
C TRP A 105 15.40 11.46 15.98
N GLU A 106 16.02 10.45 15.38
CA GLU A 106 17.29 9.91 15.83
C GLU A 106 18.38 10.98 15.77
N LYS A 107 18.43 11.73 14.67
CA LYS A 107 19.39 12.80 14.38
C LYS A 107 19.02 14.15 15.00
N PHE A 108 17.88 14.24 15.69
CA PHE A 108 17.41 15.48 16.29
C PHE A 108 18.40 15.98 17.33
N THR A 109 19.00 17.15 17.05
CA THR A 109 19.96 17.82 17.92
C THR A 109 19.90 19.32 17.69
N SER A 110 20.27 20.08 18.72
CA SER A 110 20.34 21.55 18.61
C SER A 110 21.47 21.99 17.67
N THR A 111 21.23 23.06 16.91
CA THR A 111 22.21 23.63 15.98
C THR A 111 22.94 24.84 16.57
N ASP A 112 24.15 25.13 16.06
CA ASP A 112 24.96 26.24 16.54
C ASP A 112 24.23 27.58 16.38
N ARG A 113 24.13 28.31 17.49
CA ARG A 113 23.44 29.62 17.61
C ARG A 113 21.91 29.56 17.58
N GLU A 114 21.32 28.37 17.64
CA GLU A 114 19.87 28.22 17.79
C GLU A 114 19.43 28.62 19.21
N SER A 115 18.32 29.35 19.32
CA SER A 115 17.72 29.65 20.62
C SER A 115 17.01 28.42 21.18
N ILE A 116 16.92 28.30 22.51
CA ILE A 116 16.13 27.22 23.15
C ILE A 116 14.68 27.23 22.66
N GLU A 117 14.10 28.41 22.44
CA GLU A 117 12.72 28.56 21.96
C GLU A 117 12.55 27.98 20.55
N SER A 118 13.48 28.27 19.63
CA SER A 118 13.49 27.69 18.29
C SER A 118 13.63 26.17 18.36
N TYR A 119 14.57 25.67 19.17
CA TYR A 119 14.82 24.24 19.31
C TYR A 119 13.60 23.50 19.90
N TYR A 120 12.94 24.08 20.90
CA TYR A 120 11.69 23.56 21.46
C TYR A 120 10.56 23.57 20.43
N HIS A 121 10.43 24.63 19.64
CA HIS A 121 9.44 24.70 18.57
C HIS A 121 9.63 23.60 17.54
N CYS A 122 10.88 23.35 17.11
CA CYS A 122 11.24 22.25 16.21
C CYS A 122 10.88 20.88 16.81
N LEU A 123 11.15 20.67 18.10
CA LEU A 123 10.75 19.45 18.80
C LEU A 123 9.23 19.26 18.78
N MET A 124 8.46 20.32 19.04
CA MET A 124 7.00 20.26 19.06
C MET A 124 6.42 19.92 17.68
N GLN A 125 6.97 20.48 16.61
CA GLN A 125 6.56 20.12 15.25
C GLN A 125 6.83 18.63 14.96
N LEU A 126 8.03 18.15 15.28
CA LEU A 126 8.40 16.75 15.10
C LEU A 126 7.53 15.78 15.92
N MET A 127 7.23 16.15 17.18
CA MET A 127 6.33 15.39 18.05
C MET A 127 4.89 15.34 17.50
N ASN A 128 4.40 16.45 16.94
CA ASN A 128 3.08 16.48 16.31
C ASN A 128 3.02 15.60 15.06
N ASP A 129 4.08 15.58 14.26
CA ASP A 129 4.19 14.71 13.09
C ASP A 129 4.28 13.23 13.48
N LEU A 130 5.03 12.89 14.52
CA LEU A 130 5.09 11.52 15.08
C LEU A 130 3.72 11.07 15.60
N LYS A 131 3.02 11.93 16.37
CA LYS A 131 1.65 11.68 16.87
C LYS A 131 0.67 11.42 15.73
N ARG A 132 0.69 12.25 14.67
CA ARG A 132 -0.20 12.11 13.50
C ARG A 132 0.04 10.79 12.75
N ASN A 133 1.26 10.26 12.79
CA ASN A 133 1.62 8.99 12.16
C ASN A 133 1.42 7.76 13.05
N LYS A 134 0.78 7.90 14.24
CA LYS A 134 0.51 6.81 15.21
C LYS A 134 1.77 6.11 15.74
N HIS A 135 2.92 6.78 15.72
CA HIS A 135 4.18 6.28 16.31
C HIS A 135 4.59 7.23 17.42
N PHE A 136 4.48 6.80 18.67
CA PHE A 136 4.69 7.69 19.81
C PHE A 136 5.82 7.18 20.72
N PRO A 137 6.92 7.94 20.86
CA PRO A 137 7.74 7.86 22.05
C PRO A 137 6.98 8.48 23.23
N GLU A 138 6.97 7.83 24.40
CA GLU A 138 6.38 8.39 25.61
C GLU A 138 6.92 9.81 25.90
N ASN A 139 6.11 10.68 26.52
CA ASN A 139 6.51 12.07 26.85
C ASN A 139 7.87 12.15 27.55
N ILE A 140 8.18 11.17 28.41
CA ILE A 140 9.46 11.04 29.10
C ILE A 140 10.62 10.84 28.11
N THR A 141 10.43 10.01 27.09
CA THR A 141 11.44 9.77 26.04
C THR A 141 11.72 11.05 25.26
N ALA A 142 10.68 11.84 24.97
CA ALA A 142 10.84 13.12 24.29
C ALA A 142 11.54 14.17 25.15
N ASN A 143 11.16 14.29 26.42
CA ASN A 143 11.81 15.16 27.40
C ASN A 143 13.31 14.84 27.55
N LEU A 144 13.66 13.56 27.68
CA LEU A 144 15.06 13.12 27.77
C LEU A 144 15.82 13.41 26.49
N LYS A 145 15.23 13.17 25.31
CA LYS A 145 15.85 13.46 24.01
C LYS A 145 16.11 14.96 23.84
N PHE A 146 15.18 15.82 24.26
CA PHE A 146 15.36 17.27 24.21
C PHE A 146 16.54 17.72 25.08
N LEU A 147 16.52 17.33 26.36
CA LEU A 147 17.54 17.74 27.34
C LEU A 147 18.95 17.23 26.98
N ASN A 148 19.07 15.99 26.52
CA ASN A 148 20.35 15.36 26.22
C ASN A 148 21.04 15.92 24.97
N ASN A 149 20.27 16.50 24.04
CA ASN A 149 20.80 17.04 22.78
C ASN A 149 20.86 18.58 22.75
N LEU A 150 20.69 19.22 23.91
CA LEU A 150 21.00 20.64 24.06
C LEU A 150 22.52 20.88 23.98
N GLN A 151 22.90 22.04 23.44
CA GLN A 151 24.30 22.42 23.32
C GLN A 151 25.00 22.50 24.70
N PRO A 152 26.33 22.30 24.76
CA PRO A 152 27.10 22.27 26.02
C PRO A 152 26.89 23.47 26.94
N GLU A 153 26.60 24.64 26.37
CA GLU A 153 26.34 25.92 27.06
C GLU A 153 25.14 25.81 28.01
N TRP A 154 24.21 24.90 27.73
CA TRP A 154 22.99 24.69 28.50
C TRP A 154 23.08 23.56 29.52
N LYS A 155 24.22 22.86 29.61
CA LYS A 155 24.38 21.67 30.48
C LYS A 155 24.07 21.94 31.95
N ILE A 156 24.42 23.12 32.47
CA ILE A 156 24.15 23.47 33.87
C ILE A 156 22.64 23.53 34.16
N HIS A 157 21.86 24.03 33.20
CA HIS A 157 20.40 24.08 33.30
C HIS A 157 19.79 22.68 33.18
N VAL A 158 20.33 21.83 32.31
CA VAL A 158 19.91 20.43 32.16
C VAL A 158 20.09 19.66 33.49
N THR A 159 21.24 19.80 34.16
CA THR A 159 21.48 19.16 35.45
C THR A 159 20.49 19.60 36.52
N ILE A 160 20.17 20.90 36.58
CA ILE A 160 19.19 21.44 37.53
C ILE A 160 17.79 20.87 37.25
N VAL A 161 17.36 20.81 35.98
CA VAL A 161 16.06 20.24 35.61
C VAL A 161 15.95 18.78 36.00
N HIS A 162 16.97 17.96 35.74
CA HIS A 162 17.00 16.55 36.14
C HIS A 162 16.87 16.34 37.65
N GLN A 163 17.42 17.26 38.46
CA GLN A 163 17.40 17.14 39.92
C GLN A 163 16.12 17.69 40.55
N THR A 164 15.42 18.61 39.87
CA THR A 164 14.34 19.41 40.48
C THR A 164 12.95 19.16 39.90
N LYS A 165 12.84 18.49 38.74
CA LYS A 165 11.56 18.27 38.05
C LYS A 165 11.26 16.79 37.83
N ASN A 166 10.01 16.40 38.02
CA ASN A 166 9.52 15.07 37.66
C ASN A 166 9.21 15.02 36.16
N LEU A 167 10.04 14.35 35.37
CA LEU A 167 9.90 14.26 33.91
C LEU A 167 8.70 13.40 33.46
N HIS A 168 8.04 12.71 34.38
CA HIS A 168 6.85 11.89 34.13
C HIS A 168 5.53 12.67 34.11
N GLU A 169 5.49 13.89 34.65
CA GLU A 169 4.26 14.70 34.82
C GLU A 169 4.18 15.89 33.85
N ALA A 170 5.25 16.15 33.08
CA ALA A 170 5.30 17.26 32.13
C ALA A 170 4.64 16.85 30.81
N ASP A 171 3.36 17.15 30.68
CA ASP A 171 2.63 17.02 29.42
C ASP A 171 2.97 18.16 28.47
N PHE A 172 3.22 17.81 27.21
CA PHE A 172 3.34 18.76 26.10
C PHE A 172 1.94 19.06 25.55
N THR A 173 1.20 19.94 26.24
CA THR A 173 -0.01 20.58 25.69
C THR A 173 0.36 21.73 24.77
#